data_AF-A0A7S1US39-F1
#
_entry.id   AF-A0A7S1US39-F1
#
_cell.length_a   1.000
_cell.length_b   1.000
_cell.length_c   1.000
_cell.angle_alpha   90.00
_cell.angle_beta   90.00
_cell.angle_gamma   90.00
#
_symmetry.space_group_name_H-M   'P 1'
#
loop_
_entity.id
_entity.type
_entity.pdbx_description
1 polymer ?
#
loop_
_entity_poly.entity_id
_entity_poly.type
_entity_poly.pdbx_seq_one_letter_code
_entity_poly.pdbx_strand_id
1 'polypeptide(L)'
;DITELELGEEVRMQDGNVRYSVENVYNAVVDVLAMTETEKQHFPVELFARLIAISARNGFLLATQSPFRQYHSALLRAAGGRHTHKHSQLVSDVARSLGSTDGILQRGMDKQVEERCGVRIVALFTLTARINHSCDMNAEVRSQEYVDNHIDLVASRDIAPGEEITISYLNLGRTAGRKDR
;
A
#
# COMPACT_ATOMS: atom_id res chain seq x y z
N ASP A 1 -5.30 19.83 -11.36
CA ASP A 1 -5.35 18.37 -11.53
C ASP A 1 -4.17 17.72 -10.85
N ILE A 2 -4.23 16.43 -10.48
CA ILE A 2 -3.00 15.75 -10.05
C ILE A 2 -2.08 15.66 -11.27
N THR A 3 -0.87 16.19 -11.16
CA THR A 3 0.06 16.34 -12.30
C THR A 3 1.34 15.54 -12.11
N GLU A 4 2.19 15.51 -13.15
CA GLU A 4 3.55 14.96 -13.05
C GLU A 4 4.33 15.54 -11.87
N LEU A 5 4.05 16.77 -11.44
CA LEU A 5 4.70 17.40 -10.28
C LEU A 5 4.40 16.69 -8.94
N GLU A 6 3.26 16.00 -8.84
CA GLU A 6 2.84 15.30 -7.63
C GLU A 6 3.13 13.79 -7.67
N LEU A 7 3.30 13.22 -8.87
CA LEU A 7 3.43 11.78 -9.10
C LEU A 7 4.76 11.35 -9.71
N GLY A 8 5.45 12.27 -10.37
CA GLY A 8 6.68 12.01 -11.11
C GLY A 8 7.93 12.21 -10.27
N GLU A 9 9.04 11.69 -10.77
CA GLU A 9 10.36 11.87 -10.18
C GLU A 9 11.00 13.16 -10.69
N GLU A 10 11.83 13.78 -9.86
CA GLU A 10 12.64 14.94 -10.25
C GLU A 10 13.67 14.51 -11.31
N VAL A 11 13.53 15.02 -12.53
CA VAL A 11 14.48 14.85 -13.63
C VAL A 11 15.19 16.18 -13.87
N ARG A 12 16.51 16.17 -13.69
CA ARG A 12 17.36 17.33 -14.00
C ARG A 12 17.76 17.32 -15.46
N MET A 13 17.37 18.37 -16.15
CA MET A 13 17.67 18.60 -17.55
C MET A 13 19.10 19.14 -17.70
N GLN A 14 19.69 18.99 -18.89
CA GLN A 14 21.07 19.43 -19.18
C GLN A 14 21.26 20.95 -19.09
N ASP A 15 20.19 21.72 -19.21
CA ASP A 15 20.14 23.18 -19.07
C ASP A 15 20.01 23.64 -17.60
N GLY A 16 19.96 22.71 -16.64
CA GLY A 16 19.78 22.98 -15.22
C GLY A 16 18.33 23.13 -14.77
N ASN A 17 17.35 23.03 -15.69
CA ASN A 17 15.94 23.04 -15.33
C ASN A 17 15.51 21.71 -14.70
N VAL A 18 14.54 21.80 -13.79
CA VAL A 18 13.91 20.64 -13.16
C VAL A 18 12.57 20.37 -13.82
N ARG A 19 12.37 19.14 -14.28
CA ARG A 19 11.08 18.64 -14.76
C ARG A 19 10.70 17.42 -13.92
N TYR A 20 9.41 17.28 -13.63
CA TYR A 20 8.90 16.04 -13.06
C TYR A 20 8.40 15.12 -14.17
N SER A 21 8.75 13.83 -14.11
CA SER A 21 8.37 12.85 -15.14
C SER A 21 8.04 11.50 -14.51
N VAL A 22 7.05 10.81 -15.09
CA VAL A 22 6.71 9.42 -14.74
C VAL A 22 7.43 8.39 -15.62
N GLU A 23 8.32 8.84 -16.50
CA GLU A 23 8.97 8.00 -17.53
C GLU A 23 9.84 6.88 -16.94
N ASN A 24 10.54 7.13 -15.83
CA ASN A 24 11.31 6.08 -15.15
C ASN A 24 10.41 4.96 -14.63
N VAL A 25 9.29 5.32 -14.02
CA VAL A 25 8.30 4.37 -13.50
C VAL A 25 7.63 3.62 -14.65
N TYR A 26 7.29 4.34 -15.73
CA TYR A 26 6.75 3.75 -16.96
C TYR A 26 7.70 2.70 -17.55
N ASN A 27 8.98 3.05 -17.72
CA ASN A 27 10.00 2.14 -18.25
C ASN A 27 10.18 0.91 -17.35
N ALA A 28 10.19 1.09 -16.03
CA ALA A 28 10.24 -0.03 -15.10
C ALA A 28 9.02 -0.97 -15.23
N VAL A 29 7.82 -0.42 -15.42
CA VAL A 29 6.60 -1.21 -15.66
C VAL A 29 6.68 -1.95 -17.00
N VAL A 30 7.12 -1.27 -18.06
CA VAL A 30 7.32 -1.84 -19.39
C VAL A 30 8.29 -3.02 -19.34
N ASP A 31 9.40 -2.88 -18.61
CA ASP A 31 10.41 -3.92 -18.46
C ASP A 31 9.88 -5.11 -17.65
N VAL A 32 9.20 -4.85 -16.53
CA VAL A 32 8.62 -5.90 -15.68
C VAL A 32 7.53 -6.69 -16.40
N LEU A 33 6.71 -6.02 -17.20
CA LEU A 33 5.65 -6.65 -17.99
C LEU A 33 6.17 -7.23 -19.30
N ALA A 34 7.45 -7.03 -19.63
CA ALA A 34 8.08 -7.44 -20.88
C ALA A 34 7.27 -7.00 -22.12
N MET A 35 6.81 -5.74 -22.13
CA MET A 35 5.92 -5.24 -23.19
C MET A 35 6.63 -5.18 -24.54
N THR A 36 5.93 -5.65 -25.57
CA THR A 36 6.34 -5.55 -26.98
C THR A 36 6.27 -4.11 -27.49
N GLU A 37 6.98 -3.80 -28.59
CA GLU A 37 6.89 -2.49 -29.24
C GLU A 37 5.46 -2.12 -29.66
N THR A 38 4.67 -3.11 -30.09
CA THR A 38 3.25 -2.90 -30.41
C THR A 38 2.43 -2.54 -29.17
N GLU A 39 2.65 -3.19 -28.03
CA GLU A 39 1.97 -2.85 -26.78
C GLU A 39 2.37 -1.45 -26.28
N LYS A 40 3.65 -1.08 -26.40
CA LYS A 40 4.12 0.28 -26.06
C LYS A 40 3.45 1.36 -26.91
N GLN A 41 3.17 1.08 -28.19
CA GLN A 41 2.42 2.02 -29.05
C GLN A 41 0.98 2.22 -28.58
N HIS A 42 0.35 1.21 -28.00
CA HIS A 42 -1.01 1.28 -27.45
C HIS A 42 -1.05 1.78 -26.00
N PHE A 43 0.09 1.78 -25.32
CA PHE A 43 0.23 2.22 -23.93
C PHE A 43 1.36 3.25 -23.80
N PRO A 44 1.27 4.42 -24.46
CA PRO A 44 2.32 5.42 -24.42
C PRO A 44 2.42 6.06 -23.03
N VAL A 45 3.56 6.68 -22.74
CA VAL A 45 3.86 7.30 -21.43
C VAL A 45 2.80 8.35 -21.04
N GLU A 46 2.22 9.07 -22.00
CA GLU A 46 1.16 10.05 -21.75
C GLU A 46 -0.14 9.39 -21.27
N LEU A 47 -0.47 8.22 -21.82
CA LEU A 47 -1.63 7.45 -21.36
C LEU A 47 -1.37 6.90 -19.96
N PHE A 48 -0.18 6.38 -19.70
CA PHE A 48 0.24 5.93 -18.38
C PHE A 48 0.15 7.04 -17.33
N ALA A 49 0.68 8.22 -17.62
CA ALA A 49 0.59 9.40 -16.74
C ALA A 49 -0.86 9.74 -16.38
N ARG A 50 -1.77 9.72 -17.38
CA ARG A 50 -3.21 9.94 -17.15
C ARG A 50 -3.84 8.85 -16.30
N LEU A 51 -3.48 7.59 -16.52
CA LEU A 51 -4.00 6.46 -15.75
C LEU A 51 -3.53 6.49 -14.30
N ILE A 52 -2.26 6.83 -14.03
CA ILE A 52 -1.79 7.02 -12.65
C ILE A 52 -2.51 8.20 -12.00
N ALA A 53 -2.69 9.33 -12.69
CA ALA A 53 -3.42 10.48 -12.13
C ALA A 53 -4.88 10.12 -11.77
N ILE A 54 -5.57 9.38 -12.63
CA ILE A 54 -6.91 8.85 -12.34
C ILE A 54 -6.85 7.90 -11.14
N SER A 55 -5.88 7.00 -11.11
CA SER A 55 -5.74 6.01 -10.05
C SER A 55 -5.39 6.63 -8.71
N ALA A 56 -4.54 7.66 -8.67
CA ALA A 56 -4.16 8.37 -7.46
C ALA A 56 -5.33 9.14 -6.82
N ARG A 57 -6.29 9.58 -7.63
CA ARG A 57 -7.50 10.27 -7.14
C ARG A 57 -8.57 9.33 -6.59
N ASN A 58 -8.71 8.18 -7.23
CA ASN A 58 -9.82 7.26 -6.99
C ASN A 58 -9.39 6.01 -6.23
N GLY A 59 -8.08 5.88 -6.00
CA GLY A 59 -7.47 4.73 -5.38
C GLY A 59 -7.55 4.79 -3.87
N PHE A 60 -7.93 3.67 -3.28
CA PHE A 60 -7.77 3.45 -1.87
C PHE A 60 -6.38 2.87 -1.64
N LEU A 61 -5.58 3.57 -0.83
CA LEU A 61 -4.32 3.03 -0.34
C LEU A 61 -4.64 1.98 0.72
N LEU A 62 -4.25 0.75 0.44
CA LEU A 62 -4.49 -0.40 1.31
C LEU A 62 -3.16 -1.05 1.66
N ALA A 63 -3.13 -1.72 2.80
CA ALA A 63 -2.03 -2.58 3.19
C ALA A 63 -2.58 -4.00 3.33
N THR A 64 -1.94 -4.98 2.69
CA THR A 64 -2.26 -6.38 2.90
C THR A 64 -1.88 -6.80 4.32
N GLN A 65 -2.45 -7.89 4.81
CA GLN A 65 -1.86 -8.59 5.94
C GLN A 65 -0.39 -8.92 5.66
N SER A 66 0.44 -8.80 6.69
CA SER A 66 1.85 -9.13 6.58
C SER A 66 2.04 -10.64 6.41
N PRO A 67 2.78 -11.10 5.39
CA PRO A 67 3.11 -12.52 5.25
C PRO A 67 4.12 -12.97 6.31
N PHE A 68 4.69 -12.05 7.10
CA PHE A 68 5.80 -12.31 8.01
C PHE A 68 5.51 -13.48 8.96
N ARG A 69 4.34 -13.53 9.61
CA ARG A 69 4.02 -14.61 10.56
C ARG A 69 4.03 -15.99 9.91
N GLN A 70 3.48 -16.09 8.70
CA GLN A 70 3.40 -17.34 7.94
C GLN A 70 4.79 -17.76 7.47
N TYR A 71 5.57 -16.81 6.95
CA TYR A 71 6.92 -17.03 6.48
C TYR A 71 7.87 -17.40 7.62
N HIS A 72 7.85 -16.65 8.73
CA HIS A 72 8.63 -16.93 9.93
C HIS A 72 8.29 -18.32 10.48
N SER A 73 7.01 -18.68 10.58
CA SER A 73 6.59 -20.02 11.01
C SER A 73 7.08 -21.13 10.07
N ALA A 74 7.07 -20.89 8.75
CA ALA A 74 7.60 -21.84 7.77
C ALA A 74 9.12 -22.01 7.88
N LEU A 75 9.87 -20.91 8.03
CA LEU A 75 11.31 -20.92 8.26
C LEU A 75 11.68 -21.69 9.53
N LEU A 76 10.94 -21.47 10.63
CA LEU A 76 11.15 -22.20 11.88
C LEU A 76 10.96 -23.71 11.73
N ARG A 77 9.96 -24.14 10.95
CA ARG A 77 9.75 -25.56 10.64
C ARG A 77 10.90 -26.12 9.80
N ALA A 78 11.35 -25.39 8.78
CA ALA A 78 12.47 -25.79 7.93
C ALA A 78 13.81 -25.88 8.69
N ALA A 79 14.00 -25.05 9.72
CA ALA A 79 15.19 -25.05 10.58
C ALA A 79 15.24 -26.20 11.60
N GLY A 80 14.26 -27.11 11.60
CA GLY A 80 14.22 -28.28 12.48
C GLY A 80 13.58 -28.03 13.85
N GLY A 81 12.81 -26.94 14.01
CA GLY A 81 12.08 -26.61 15.23
C GLY A 81 12.85 -25.71 16.21
N ARG A 82 12.20 -25.36 17.32
CA ARG A 82 12.80 -24.51 18.37
C ARG A 82 13.95 -25.26 19.06
N HIS A 83 14.99 -24.52 19.47
CA HIS A 83 16.19 -25.01 20.18
C HIS A 83 17.25 -25.77 19.38
N THR A 84 17.19 -25.78 18.03
CA THR A 84 18.32 -26.24 17.22
C THR A 84 19.38 -25.14 17.07
N HIS A 85 20.65 -25.49 16.86
CA HIS A 85 21.69 -24.50 16.55
C HIS A 85 21.34 -23.70 15.27
N LYS A 86 20.68 -24.35 14.30
CA LYS A 86 20.17 -23.69 13.09
C LYS A 86 19.09 -22.66 13.40
N HIS A 87 18.25 -22.92 14.39
CA HIS A 87 17.22 -21.98 14.84
C HIS A 87 17.81 -20.73 15.49
N SER A 88 18.80 -20.87 16.39
CA SER A 88 19.44 -19.71 17.02
C SER A 88 20.14 -18.81 16.00
N GLN A 89 20.82 -19.41 15.01
CA GLN A 89 21.45 -18.67 13.91
C GLN A 89 20.39 -17.92 13.07
N LEU A 90 19.33 -18.62 12.65
CA LEU A 90 18.25 -18.05 11.86
C LEU A 90 17.58 -16.86 12.58
N VAL A 91 17.28 -17.00 13.87
CA VAL A 91 16.67 -15.92 14.66
C VAL A 91 17.60 -14.71 14.75
N SER A 92 18.90 -14.95 14.89
CA SER A 92 19.90 -13.86 14.91
C SER A 92 20.02 -13.16 13.56
N ASP A 93 20.01 -13.91 12.46
CA ASP A 93 20.06 -13.36 11.11
C ASP A 93 18.79 -12.54 10.80
N VAL A 94 17.61 -13.07 11.16
CA VAL A 94 16.34 -12.33 11.09
C VAL A 94 16.43 -11.05 11.93
N ALA A 95 16.89 -11.11 13.18
CA ALA A 95 17.03 -9.92 14.03
C ALA A 95 17.93 -8.85 13.37
N ARG A 96 19.07 -9.24 12.80
CA ARG A 96 19.98 -8.32 12.10
C ARG A 96 19.34 -7.73 10.84
N SER A 97 18.66 -8.53 10.02
CA SER A 97 17.92 -8.02 8.86
C SER A 97 16.84 -7.00 9.24
N LEU A 98 16.34 -7.08 10.48
CA LEU A 98 15.36 -6.15 11.03
C LEU A 98 16.01 -4.93 11.73
N GLY A 99 17.33 -4.80 11.68
CA GLY A 99 18.07 -3.65 12.23
C GLY A 99 18.56 -3.82 13.67
N SER A 100 18.46 -5.02 14.26
CA SER A 100 19.11 -5.29 15.55
C SER A 100 20.63 -5.35 15.36
N THR A 101 21.35 -4.62 16.23
CA THR A 101 22.81 -4.62 16.26
C THR A 101 23.41 -5.81 17.00
N ASP A 102 22.66 -6.38 17.96
CA ASP A 102 23.10 -7.51 18.80
C ASP A 102 22.60 -8.86 18.29
N GLY A 103 21.76 -8.87 17.25
CA GLY A 103 21.14 -10.07 16.73
C GLY A 103 20.10 -10.67 17.68
N ILE A 104 19.54 -9.86 18.59
CA ILE A 104 18.47 -10.24 19.52
C ILE A 104 17.16 -9.57 19.08
N LEU A 105 16.09 -10.37 19.00
CA LEU A 105 14.74 -9.86 18.77
C LEU A 105 14.21 -9.21 20.05
N GLN A 106 14.11 -7.88 20.04
CA GLN A 106 13.50 -7.11 21.10
C GLN A 106 11.97 -7.12 21.02
N ARG A 107 11.31 -6.88 22.15
CA ARG A 107 9.85 -6.84 22.23
C ARG A 107 9.30 -5.72 21.34
N GLY A 108 8.38 -6.05 20.44
CA GLY A 108 7.78 -5.10 19.50
C GLY A 108 8.47 -5.02 18.13
N MET A 109 9.62 -5.68 17.94
CA MET A 109 10.24 -5.79 16.61
C MET A 109 9.32 -6.50 15.62
N ASP A 110 8.63 -7.58 16.03
CA ASP A 110 7.65 -8.29 15.20
C ASP A 110 6.60 -7.37 14.59
N LYS A 111 6.10 -6.39 15.36
CA LYS A 111 5.12 -5.41 14.87
C LYS A 111 5.74 -4.50 13.80
N GLN A 112 6.97 -4.05 14.01
CA GLN A 112 7.69 -3.24 13.03
C GLN A 112 7.96 -4.03 11.74
N VAL A 113 8.25 -5.34 11.85
CA VAL A 113 8.38 -6.21 10.68
C VAL A 113 7.05 -6.38 9.99
N GLU A 114 5.99 -6.65 10.75
CA GLU A 114 4.65 -6.86 10.21
C GLU A 114 4.23 -5.63 9.40
N GLU A 115 4.41 -4.42 9.95
CA GLU A 115 4.14 -3.15 9.27
C GLU A 115 5.00 -2.93 8.03
N ARG A 116 6.28 -3.33 8.03
CA ARG A 116 7.19 -3.19 6.88
C ARG A 116 6.99 -4.23 5.78
N CYS A 117 6.54 -5.42 6.16
CA CYS A 117 6.30 -6.54 5.24
C CYS A 117 4.88 -6.54 4.67
N GLY A 118 3.97 -5.72 5.22
CA GLY A 118 2.67 -5.47 4.61
C GLY A 118 2.86 -4.86 3.22
N VAL A 119 2.30 -5.49 2.20
CA VAL A 119 2.38 -4.97 0.84
C VAL A 119 1.41 -3.80 0.74
N ARG A 120 1.93 -2.61 0.46
CA ARG A 120 1.10 -1.45 0.16
C ARG A 120 0.62 -1.58 -1.27
N ILE A 121 -0.70 -1.62 -1.43
CA ILE A 121 -1.36 -1.70 -2.71
C ILE A 121 -2.27 -0.48 -2.89
N VAL A 122 -2.56 -0.15 -4.14
CA VAL A 122 -3.62 0.79 -4.48
C VAL A 122 -4.71 -0.02 -5.16
N ALA A 123 -5.94 0.08 -4.64
CA ALA A 123 -7.09 -0.61 -5.20
C ALA A 123 -8.13 0.40 -5.70
N LEU A 124 -8.71 0.10 -6.86
CA LEU A 124 -9.76 0.92 -7.47
C LEU A 124 -11.11 0.21 -7.33
N PHE A 125 -12.01 0.83 -6.55
CA PHE A 125 -13.38 0.37 -6.38
C PHE A 125 -14.30 1.36 -7.07
N THR A 126 -14.74 1.04 -8.29
CA THR A 126 -15.45 1.99 -9.17
C THR A 126 -16.72 2.57 -8.57
N LEU A 127 -17.46 1.79 -7.78
CA LEU A 127 -18.66 2.29 -7.08
C LEU A 127 -18.29 3.25 -5.95
N THR A 128 -17.28 2.90 -5.16
CA THR A 128 -16.83 3.71 -4.02
C THR A 128 -16.15 5.00 -4.47
N ALA A 129 -15.45 4.97 -5.60
CA ALA A 129 -14.81 6.15 -6.21
C ALA A 129 -15.81 7.26 -6.61
N ARG A 130 -17.11 6.96 -6.64
CA ARG A 130 -18.17 7.94 -6.92
C ARG A 130 -18.68 8.68 -5.67
N ILE A 131 -18.28 8.25 -4.49
CA ILE A 131 -18.75 8.80 -3.22
C ILE A 131 -17.97 10.06 -2.90
N ASN A 132 -18.66 11.18 -2.73
CA ASN A 132 -18.03 12.47 -2.50
C ASN A 132 -17.36 12.58 -1.13
N HIS A 133 -16.43 13.54 -1.04
CA HIS A 133 -15.76 13.88 0.20
C HIS A 133 -16.62 14.77 1.11
N SER A 134 -16.63 14.49 2.41
CA SER A 134 -16.99 15.44 3.45
C SER A 134 -16.01 15.33 4.64
N CYS A 135 -15.65 16.47 5.25
CA CYS A 135 -14.94 16.48 6.54
C CYS A 135 -15.84 16.02 7.71
N ASP A 136 -17.17 16.14 7.54
CA ASP A 136 -18.20 15.59 8.43
C ASP A 136 -18.94 14.46 7.70
N MET A 137 -18.21 13.36 7.50
CA MET A 137 -18.67 12.21 6.72
C MET A 137 -19.77 11.40 7.44
N ASN A 138 -20.68 10.80 6.68
CA ASN A 138 -21.74 9.93 7.22
C ASN A 138 -21.50 8.44 6.96
N ALA A 139 -20.45 8.09 6.22
CA ALA A 139 -19.99 6.73 6.02
C ALA A 139 -18.46 6.61 6.12
N GLU A 140 -17.99 5.41 6.41
CA GLU A 140 -16.58 5.05 6.44
C GLU A 140 -16.30 3.81 5.58
N VAL A 141 -15.14 3.80 4.93
CA VAL A 141 -14.66 2.63 4.17
C VAL A 141 -13.85 1.74 5.12
N ARG A 142 -14.24 0.47 5.24
CA ARG A 142 -13.50 -0.53 6.00
C ARG A 142 -12.94 -1.58 5.03
N SER A 143 -11.63 -1.71 5.01
CA SER A 143 -10.95 -2.86 4.41
C SER A 143 -10.67 -3.85 5.54
N GLN A 144 -11.28 -5.03 5.52
CA GLN A 144 -11.14 -6.07 6.55
C GLN A 144 -9.73 -6.69 6.56
N GLU A 145 -8.70 -5.90 6.85
CA GLU A 145 -7.28 -6.27 6.69
C GLU A 145 -6.92 -6.83 5.30
N TYR A 146 -7.80 -6.59 4.31
CA TYR A 146 -7.68 -7.09 2.94
C TYR A 146 -7.48 -8.61 2.86
N VAL A 147 -8.24 -9.35 3.68
CA VAL A 147 -8.30 -10.83 3.61
C VAL A 147 -8.94 -11.29 2.29
N ASP A 148 -9.86 -10.49 1.75
CA ASP A 148 -10.47 -10.63 0.44
C ASP A 148 -10.45 -9.29 -0.32
N ASN A 149 -10.64 -9.33 -1.65
CA ASN A 149 -10.66 -8.15 -2.53
C ASN A 149 -11.98 -7.36 -2.38
N HIS A 150 -12.38 -7.09 -1.14
CA HIS A 150 -13.64 -6.45 -0.78
C HIS A 150 -13.40 -5.28 0.19
N ILE A 151 -14.27 -4.27 0.09
CA ILE A 151 -14.36 -3.18 1.06
C ILE A 151 -15.81 -2.99 1.47
N ASP A 152 -16.01 -2.73 2.76
CA ASP A 152 -17.32 -2.37 3.29
C ASP A 152 -17.46 -0.85 3.34
N LEU A 153 -18.64 -0.35 3.00
CA LEU A 153 -19.04 1.02 3.27
C LEU A 153 -20.05 0.98 4.43
N VAL A 154 -19.67 1.52 5.58
CA VAL A 154 -20.47 1.44 6.80
C VAL A 154 -20.90 2.83 7.22
N ALA A 155 -22.19 3.00 7.51
CA ALA A 155 -22.70 4.26 8.04
C ALA A 155 -22.05 4.54 9.41
N SER A 156 -21.50 5.76 9.57
CA SER A 156 -20.90 6.21 10.83
C SER A 156 -21.92 6.86 11.77
N ARG A 157 -23.09 7.23 11.23
CA ARG A 157 -24.26 7.79 11.91
C ARG A 157 -25.53 7.47 11.12
N ASP A 158 -26.70 7.82 11.68
CA ASP A 158 -27.95 7.74 10.93
C ASP A 158 -27.90 8.62 9.67
N ILE A 159 -28.46 8.10 8.57
CA ILE A 159 -28.51 8.75 7.25
C ILE A 159 -29.98 8.87 6.84
N ALA A 160 -30.45 10.08 6.57
CA ALA A 160 -31.83 10.31 6.17
C ALA A 160 -32.10 9.87 4.72
N PRO A 161 -33.34 9.50 4.35
CA PRO A 161 -33.68 9.22 2.96
C PRO A 161 -33.37 10.42 2.05
N GLY A 162 -32.59 10.21 1.00
CA GLY A 162 -32.16 11.26 0.07
C GLY A 162 -30.94 12.07 0.52
N GLU A 163 -30.42 11.84 1.72
CA GLU A 163 -29.13 12.40 2.14
C GLU A 163 -27.99 11.79 1.31
N GLU A 164 -27.05 12.63 0.88
CA GLU A 164 -25.89 12.18 0.13
C GLU A 164 -24.94 11.37 1.02
N ILE A 165 -24.50 10.22 0.53
CA ILE A 165 -23.47 9.42 1.21
C ILE A 165 -22.10 10.07 0.94
N THR A 166 -21.34 10.32 2.00
CA THR A 166 -20.03 10.97 1.93
C THR A 166 -19.00 10.23 2.79
N ILE A 167 -17.73 10.27 2.35
CA ILE A 167 -16.57 9.69 3.05
C ILE A 167 -15.47 10.74 3.26
N SER A 168 -14.50 10.46 4.12
CA SER A 168 -13.28 11.28 4.20
C SER A 168 -12.23 10.77 3.20
N TYR A 169 -11.74 11.63 2.30
CA TYR A 169 -10.57 11.33 1.45
C TYR A 169 -9.26 11.54 2.21
N LEU A 170 -9.31 12.39 3.23
CA LEU A 170 -8.19 12.59 4.12
C LEU A 170 -8.15 11.39 5.07
N ASN A 171 -6.99 10.74 5.15
CA ASN A 171 -6.68 9.73 6.16
C ASN A 171 -6.59 10.44 7.53
N LEU A 172 -7.71 10.97 8.02
CA LEU A 172 -7.87 11.51 9.36
C LEU A 172 -7.94 10.29 10.27
N GLY A 173 -6.75 9.75 10.55
CA GLY A 173 -6.54 8.43 11.12
C GLY A 173 -7.50 8.11 12.25
N ARG A 174 -8.30 7.06 12.04
CA ARG A 174 -8.55 6.07 13.10
C ARG A 174 -7.64 4.87 12.87
N THR A 175 -6.33 5.11 12.90
CA THR A 175 -5.32 4.08 13.15
C THR A 175 -5.33 3.71 14.64
N ALA A 176 -6.46 3.22 15.13
CA ALA A 176 -6.55 2.44 16.36
C ALA A 176 -7.97 1.89 16.44
N GLY A 177 -8.10 0.57 16.33
CA GLY A 177 -9.22 -0.12 16.97
C GLY A 177 -9.18 0.17 18.46
N ARG A 178 -9.88 1.22 18.89
CA ARG A 178 -10.33 1.34 20.27
C ARG A 178 -11.50 0.36 20.37
N LYS A 179 -11.27 -0.76 21.07
CA LYS A 179 -12.36 -1.59 21.56
C LYS A 179 -13.19 -0.72 22.49
N ASP A 180 -14.31 -0.21 22.01
CA ASP A 180 -15.40 0.19 22.89
C ASP A 180 -16.14 -1.08 23.29
N ARG A 181 -15.60 -1.77 24.30
CA ARG A 181 -16.31 -2.57 25.32
C ARG A 181 -15.42 -2.70 26.55
#